data_AF-E2AGK4-F1
#
_entry.id   AF-E2AGK4-F1
#
_cell.length_a   1.000
_cell.length_b   1.000
_cell.length_c   1.000
_cell.angle_alpha   90.00
_cell.angle_beta   90.00
_cell.angle_gamma   90.00
#
_symmetry.space_group_name_H-M   'P 1'
#
loop_
_entity.id
_entity.type
_entity.pdbx_description
1 polymer ?
#
loop_
_entity_poly.entity_id
_entity_poly.type
_entity_poly.pdbx_seq_one_letter_code
_entity_poly.pdbx_strand_id
1 'polypeptide(L)'
;MSRESGAGAGGGVGVGGGNNTTYTRSVVPRELAQDFARPARLDVLLDMPPASRDTQVHHSWNADDRSLNIFVKEDDKLTFHRHPVAQSTDCIRGKVGYTKGMHVWELYWSTRQRGTHAVVGVATADAPLHSVGYQSLVGNNELSWGWDLGRNKLYHDSRNNNGVTYPALLKPDETFIVPDKFLVVLDMDEGTLAFVVDGQYLGIAFRGLKGRKLHPIVSAVWGHCEITMKYIGGLDPEPLPLMDLCRRVIRQRIGKHRLEDKINELNLPQTMKTYLLYRDRR
;
A
#
# COMPACT_ATOMS: atom_id res chain seq x y z
N MET A 1 25.27 -43.29 -59.23
CA MET A 1 24.59 -42.22 -58.47
C MET A 1 24.02 -41.27 -59.51
N SER A 2 23.02 -41.67 -60.30
CA SER A 2 21.56 -41.55 -60.05
C SER A 2 21.13 -40.11 -59.72
N ARG A 3 20.11 -39.48 -60.31
CA ARG A 3 19.41 -39.48 -61.61
C ARG A 3 18.56 -38.18 -61.60
N GLU A 4 18.12 -37.71 -62.76
CA GLU A 4 17.34 -36.46 -62.95
C GLU A 4 15.93 -36.42 -62.32
N SER A 5 15.45 -35.17 -62.22
CA SER A 5 14.11 -34.61 -62.57
C SER A 5 12.84 -34.90 -61.74
N GLY A 6 12.07 -33.83 -61.51
CA GLY A 6 10.68 -33.86 -61.07
C GLY A 6 10.16 -32.52 -60.53
N ALA A 7 9.57 -31.70 -61.39
CA ALA A 7 8.77 -30.54 -60.99
C ALA A 7 7.36 -30.99 -60.54
N GLY A 8 6.84 -30.37 -59.48
CA GLY A 8 5.45 -30.50 -59.04
C GLY A 8 5.05 -29.29 -58.20
N ALA A 9 4.17 -28.45 -58.73
CA ALA A 9 3.63 -27.26 -58.08
C ALA A 9 2.57 -27.63 -57.02
N GLY A 10 2.49 -26.85 -55.94
CA GLY A 10 1.38 -26.92 -55.01
C GLY A 10 1.44 -25.88 -53.89
N GLY A 11 0.55 -24.89 -53.97
CA GLY A 11 -0.12 -24.25 -52.83
C GLY A 11 0.71 -23.32 -51.93
N GLY A 12 0.38 -22.02 -52.00
CA GLY A 12 0.89 -21.01 -51.07
C GLY A 12 0.47 -21.22 -49.61
N VAL A 13 1.11 -20.47 -48.72
CA VAL A 13 0.58 -19.29 -48.02
C VAL A 13 1.64 -18.93 -47.00
N GLY A 14 2.21 -17.73 -47.12
CA GLY A 14 3.06 -17.17 -46.08
C GLY A 14 2.22 -16.94 -44.83
N VAL A 15 2.65 -17.49 -43.70
CA VAL A 15 2.09 -17.16 -42.40
C VAL A 15 3.19 -16.47 -41.61
N GLY A 16 3.08 -15.15 -41.52
CA GLY A 16 3.90 -14.32 -40.66
C GLY A 16 3.68 -14.71 -39.20
N GLY A 17 4.75 -15.15 -38.54
CA GLY A 17 4.82 -15.23 -37.09
C GLY A 17 5.03 -13.83 -36.54
N GLY A 18 3.95 -13.10 -36.31
CA GLY A 18 3.98 -11.83 -35.58
C GLY A 18 4.48 -12.08 -34.16
N ASN A 19 5.66 -11.55 -33.84
CA ASN A 19 6.07 -11.28 -32.47
C ASN A 19 5.10 -10.23 -31.91
N ASN A 20 4.00 -10.68 -31.32
CA ASN A 20 3.13 -9.80 -30.54
C ASN A 20 3.77 -9.63 -29.16
N THR A 21 4.85 -8.88 -29.12
CA THR A 21 5.36 -8.29 -27.88
C THR A 21 4.30 -7.29 -27.45
N THR A 22 3.35 -7.71 -26.60
CA THR A 22 2.35 -6.81 -26.05
C THR A 22 3.11 -5.77 -25.22
N TYR A 23 3.31 -4.58 -25.79
CA TYR A 23 3.94 -3.47 -25.11
C TYR A 23 2.99 -2.98 -24.02
N THR A 24 3.08 -3.56 -22.82
CA THR A 24 2.33 -3.06 -21.68
C THR A 24 2.88 -1.71 -21.29
N ARG A 25 2.05 -0.66 -21.38
CA ARG A 25 2.45 0.70 -21.02
C ARG A 25 2.53 0.79 -19.49
N SER A 26 3.66 1.30 -18.97
CA SER A 26 3.75 1.64 -17.55
C SER A 26 3.10 3.01 -17.32
N VAL A 27 2.21 3.09 -16.34
CA VAL A 27 1.53 4.34 -15.97
C VAL A 27 2.17 4.92 -14.72
N VAL A 28 2.50 6.21 -14.74
CA VAL A 28 3.03 6.91 -13.57
C VAL A 28 1.89 7.35 -12.65
N PRO A 29 2.08 7.40 -11.31
CA PRO A 29 1.03 7.77 -10.35
C PRO A 29 0.35 9.11 -10.65
N ARG A 30 1.08 10.07 -11.23
CA ARG A 30 0.57 11.40 -11.58
C ARG A 30 -0.45 11.40 -12.72
N GLU A 31 -0.44 10.38 -13.60
CA GLU A 31 -1.44 10.25 -14.67
C GLU A 31 -2.79 9.76 -14.12
N LEU A 32 -2.77 8.94 -13.07
CA LEU A 32 -3.96 8.46 -12.35
C LEU A 32 -4.51 9.51 -11.36
N ALA A 33 -3.80 10.63 -11.20
CA ALA A 33 -4.02 11.57 -10.12
C ALA A 33 -5.24 12.48 -10.26
N GLN A 34 -5.70 12.66 -11.49
CA GLN A 34 -6.67 13.70 -11.81
C GLN A 34 -8.09 13.36 -11.32
N ASP A 35 -8.37 12.08 -11.03
CA ASP A 35 -9.76 11.63 -10.86
C ASP A 35 -10.15 11.24 -9.42
N PHE A 36 -9.20 11.09 -8.50
CA PHE A 36 -9.50 10.73 -7.09
C PHE A 36 -9.18 11.88 -6.13
N ALA A 37 -10.22 12.60 -5.70
CA ALA A 37 -10.12 13.57 -4.63
C ALA A 37 -9.77 12.87 -3.30
N ARG A 38 -8.68 13.31 -2.67
CA ARG A 38 -8.26 12.77 -1.37
C ARG A 38 -9.27 13.17 -0.27
N PRO A 39 -9.67 12.26 0.64
CA PRO A 39 -10.53 12.62 1.77
C PRO A 39 -9.91 13.70 2.67
N ALA A 40 -10.70 14.67 3.11
CA ALA A 40 -10.23 15.78 3.94
C ALA A 40 -9.60 15.34 5.27
N ARG A 41 -10.14 14.27 5.91
CA ARG A 41 -9.55 13.69 7.14
C ARG A 41 -8.14 13.16 6.89
N LEU A 42 -7.90 12.53 5.73
CA LEU A 42 -6.58 12.02 5.36
C LEU A 42 -5.59 13.17 5.13
N ASP A 43 -6.01 14.27 4.50
CA ASP A 43 -5.17 15.47 4.37
C ASP A 43 -4.76 16.05 5.73
N VAL A 44 -5.71 16.14 6.67
CA VAL A 44 -5.42 16.61 8.04
C VAL A 44 -4.38 15.71 8.69
N LEU A 45 -4.59 14.38 8.63
CA LEU A 45 -3.68 13.38 9.21
C LEU A 45 -2.26 13.50 8.64
N LEU A 46 -2.13 13.61 7.32
CA LEU A 46 -0.83 13.70 6.66
C LEU A 46 -0.13 15.06 6.83
N ASP A 47 -0.85 16.11 7.22
CA ASP A 47 -0.27 17.42 7.54
C ASP A 47 0.14 17.54 9.02
N MET A 48 -0.31 16.63 9.89
CA MET A 48 0.14 16.56 11.29
C MET A 48 1.58 16.01 11.41
N PRO A 49 2.30 16.33 12.50
CA PRO A 49 3.58 15.71 12.79
C PRO A 49 3.47 14.18 12.82
N PRO A 50 4.45 13.44 12.28
CA PRO A 50 4.42 11.99 12.30
C PRO A 50 4.47 11.46 13.74
N ALA A 51 3.86 10.30 13.96
CA ALA A 51 3.87 9.61 15.24
C ALA A 51 5.30 9.43 15.79
N SER A 52 5.45 9.52 17.12
CA SER A 52 6.75 9.33 17.79
C SER A 52 7.33 7.93 17.54
N ARG A 53 8.64 7.75 17.76
CA ARG A 53 9.30 6.45 17.58
C ARG A 53 8.66 5.36 18.46
N ASP A 54 8.35 5.67 19.72
CA ASP A 54 7.69 4.72 20.63
C ASP A 54 6.32 4.30 20.11
N THR A 55 5.55 5.25 19.57
CA THR A 55 4.26 4.96 18.93
C THR A 55 4.46 4.09 17.68
N GLN A 56 5.46 4.38 16.85
CA GLN A 56 5.77 3.55 15.68
C GLN A 56 6.08 2.10 16.09
N VAL A 57 6.87 1.89 17.15
CA VAL A 57 7.22 0.56 17.67
C VAL A 57 6.02 -0.13 18.31
N HIS A 58 5.12 0.60 18.96
CA HIS A 58 3.87 0.07 19.50
C HIS A 58 2.96 -0.49 18.40
N HIS A 59 2.91 0.19 17.25
CA HIS A 59 2.12 -0.21 16.08
C HIS A 59 2.88 -1.10 15.09
N SER A 60 4.12 -1.52 15.40
CA SER A 60 4.97 -2.28 14.47
C SER A 60 4.53 -3.74 14.31
N TRP A 61 5.31 -4.50 13.53
CA TRP A 61 5.11 -5.94 13.37
C TRP A 61 5.13 -6.70 14.69
N ASN A 62 4.25 -7.68 14.82
CA ASN A 62 4.14 -8.52 15.99
C ASN A 62 5.05 -9.76 15.87
N ALA A 63 6.09 -9.84 16.70
CA ALA A 63 7.02 -10.96 16.70
C ALA A 63 6.38 -12.28 17.17
N ASP A 64 5.24 -12.20 17.85
CA ASP A 64 4.49 -13.35 18.39
C ASP A 64 3.33 -13.77 17.47
N ASP A 65 3.05 -13.01 16.40
CA ASP A 65 1.92 -13.24 15.49
C ASP A 65 2.37 -13.19 14.02
N ARG A 66 3.08 -14.25 13.63
CA ARG A 66 3.83 -14.37 12.37
C ARG A 66 3.94 -15.82 11.89
N SER A 67 4.26 -16.01 10.62
CA SER A 67 4.86 -17.26 10.15
C SER A 67 6.20 -17.51 10.86
N LEU A 68 6.50 -18.78 11.11
CA LEU A 68 7.80 -19.20 11.68
C LEU A 68 8.98 -18.90 10.75
N ASN A 69 8.73 -18.70 9.45
CA ASN A 69 9.76 -18.36 8.46
C ASN A 69 10.10 -16.86 8.41
N ILE A 70 9.48 -16.05 9.26
CA ILE A 70 9.72 -14.60 9.38
C ILE A 70 10.24 -14.32 10.78
N PHE A 71 11.13 -13.34 10.96
CA PHE A 71 11.44 -12.78 12.28
C PHE A 71 11.51 -11.25 12.22
N VAL A 72 11.14 -10.59 13.32
CA VAL A 72 11.31 -9.14 13.47
C VAL A 72 12.76 -8.86 13.87
N LYS A 73 13.44 -7.94 13.17
CA LYS A 73 14.85 -7.64 13.42
C LYS A 73 15.05 -7.05 14.82
N GLU A 74 16.18 -7.37 15.45
CA GLU A 74 16.48 -6.89 16.80
C GLU A 74 16.92 -5.43 16.82
N ASP A 75 17.72 -5.04 15.83
CA ASP A 75 18.25 -3.69 15.60
C ASP A 75 17.20 -2.73 15.01
N ASP A 76 16.20 -3.26 14.28
CA ASP A 76 15.08 -2.47 13.78
C ASP A 76 13.72 -3.16 13.97
N LYS A 77 13.05 -2.83 15.08
CA LYS A 77 11.74 -3.37 15.46
C LYS A 77 10.58 -3.00 14.51
N LEU A 78 10.82 -2.14 13.51
CA LEU A 78 9.84 -1.83 12.47
C LEU A 78 9.94 -2.75 11.25
N THR A 79 11.01 -3.54 11.16
CA THR A 79 11.32 -4.35 9.98
C THR A 79 11.34 -5.82 10.34
N PHE A 80 10.70 -6.64 9.50
CA PHE A 80 10.90 -8.09 9.56
C PHE A 80 11.77 -8.56 8.41
N HIS A 81 12.40 -9.72 8.60
CA HIS A 81 13.15 -10.45 7.60
C HIS A 81 12.49 -11.82 7.35
N ARG A 82 12.41 -12.25 6.09
CA ARG A 82 11.91 -13.57 5.71
C ARG A 82 13.05 -14.52 5.35
N HIS A 83 13.10 -15.70 5.97
CA HIS A 83 14.04 -16.76 5.62
C HIS A 83 13.85 -17.24 4.16
N PRO A 84 14.90 -17.69 3.47
CA PRO A 84 14.84 -18.13 2.07
C PRO A 84 14.23 -19.54 1.94
N VAL A 85 12.97 -19.68 2.34
CA VAL A 85 12.23 -20.96 2.28
C VAL A 85 11.52 -21.08 0.94
N ALA A 86 11.85 -22.14 0.20
CA ALA A 86 11.24 -22.44 -1.09
C ALA A 86 9.80 -22.92 -0.93
N GLN A 87 8.95 -22.65 -1.93
CA GLN A 87 7.54 -23.08 -1.96
C GLN A 87 6.77 -22.72 -0.69
N SER A 88 6.99 -21.50 -0.19
CA SER A 88 6.34 -20.98 1.02
C SER A 88 5.87 -19.56 0.79
N THR A 89 4.66 -19.26 1.26
CA THR A 89 4.13 -17.90 1.40
C THR A 89 3.95 -17.60 2.87
N ASP A 90 4.51 -16.49 3.32
CA ASP A 90 4.64 -16.19 4.75
C ASP A 90 4.12 -14.79 5.05
N CYS A 91 3.34 -14.67 6.13
CA CYS A 91 2.74 -13.44 6.58
C CYS A 91 3.15 -13.09 8.01
N ILE A 92 2.91 -11.84 8.37
CA ILE A 92 3.05 -11.31 9.72
C ILE A 92 2.03 -10.18 9.91
N ARG A 93 1.42 -10.12 11.10
CA ARG A 93 0.48 -9.06 11.46
C ARG A 93 1.16 -7.96 12.28
N GLY A 94 0.59 -6.75 12.20
CA GLY A 94 0.90 -5.67 13.15
C GLY A 94 0.35 -5.96 14.54
N LYS A 95 1.00 -5.43 15.58
CA LYS A 95 0.61 -5.62 16.99
C LYS A 95 -0.80 -5.11 17.29
N VAL A 96 -1.15 -3.95 16.75
CA VAL A 96 -2.42 -3.27 17.03
C VAL A 96 -3.46 -3.68 16.00
N GLY A 97 -4.62 -4.14 16.50
CA GLY A 97 -5.82 -4.35 15.70
C GLY A 97 -6.77 -3.17 15.88
N TYR A 98 -7.13 -2.51 14.78
CA TYR A 98 -7.94 -1.30 14.77
C TYR A 98 -9.43 -1.64 14.67
N THR A 99 -10.26 -0.90 15.40
CA THR A 99 -11.73 -1.10 15.45
C THR A 99 -12.53 0.17 15.18
N LYS A 100 -11.89 1.34 15.24
CA LYS A 100 -12.46 2.68 15.03
C LYS A 100 -11.36 3.63 14.56
N GLY A 101 -11.73 4.78 14.03
CA GLY A 101 -10.80 5.82 13.59
C GLY A 101 -10.20 5.58 12.20
N MET A 102 -9.48 6.60 11.71
CA MET A 102 -8.64 6.51 10.53
C MET A 102 -7.19 6.28 10.96
N HIS A 103 -6.51 5.32 10.33
CA HIS A 103 -5.14 4.93 10.62
C HIS A 103 -4.32 4.90 9.34
N VAL A 104 -3.11 5.44 9.41
CA VAL A 104 -2.19 5.48 8.27
C VAL A 104 -0.83 4.93 8.68
N TRP A 105 -0.29 4.05 7.84
CA TRP A 105 1.09 3.58 7.96
C TRP A 105 1.79 3.58 6.60
N GLU A 106 3.08 3.88 6.61
CA GLU A 106 3.97 3.72 5.47
C GLU A 106 4.51 2.29 5.46
N LEU A 107 4.53 1.66 4.29
CA LEU A 107 5.34 0.50 4.05
C LEU A 107 6.56 0.88 3.22
N TYR A 108 7.71 0.35 3.61
CA TYR A 108 8.88 0.25 2.75
C TYR A 108 9.08 -1.21 2.38
N TRP A 109 8.92 -1.53 1.10
CA TRP A 109 9.16 -2.84 0.54
C TRP A 109 9.84 -2.68 -0.82
N SER A 110 11.14 -2.97 -0.85
CA SER A 110 11.95 -2.89 -2.06
C SER A 110 11.30 -3.64 -3.22
N THR A 111 11.11 -2.94 -4.34
CA THR A 111 10.63 -3.50 -5.62
C THR A 111 11.39 -4.74 -6.06
N ARG A 112 12.69 -4.80 -5.75
CA ARG A 112 13.58 -5.94 -6.09
C ARG A 112 13.39 -7.16 -5.17
N GLN A 113 12.63 -7.02 -4.08
CA GLN A 113 12.42 -8.07 -3.07
C GLN A 113 10.95 -8.52 -2.98
N ARG A 114 10.16 -8.30 -4.04
CA ARG A 114 8.72 -8.66 -4.07
C ARG A 114 8.46 -10.08 -4.57
N GLY A 115 9.25 -10.53 -5.54
CA GLY A 115 9.06 -11.83 -6.17
C GLY A 115 7.72 -11.93 -6.91
N THR A 116 7.17 -13.14 -6.97
CA THR A 116 5.96 -13.45 -7.73
C THR A 116 4.66 -13.02 -7.05
N HIS A 117 4.65 -12.89 -5.72
CA HIS A 117 3.48 -12.53 -4.93
C HIS A 117 3.90 -11.64 -3.75
N ALA A 118 3.59 -10.36 -3.86
CA ALA A 118 3.80 -9.38 -2.81
C ALA A 118 2.47 -8.69 -2.54
N VAL A 119 1.84 -9.05 -1.42
CA VAL A 119 0.50 -8.58 -1.09
C VAL A 119 0.52 -7.81 0.22
N VAL A 120 -0.13 -6.66 0.23
CA VAL A 120 -0.32 -5.79 1.40
C VAL A 120 -1.80 -5.61 1.70
N GLY A 121 -2.18 -5.58 2.96
CA GLY A 121 -3.47 -5.05 3.34
C GLY A 121 -3.78 -5.21 4.82
N VAL A 122 -4.98 -5.72 5.11
CA VAL A 122 -5.48 -5.89 6.47
C VAL A 122 -6.12 -7.26 6.65
N ALA A 123 -6.09 -7.77 7.88
CA ALA A 123 -6.65 -9.07 8.22
C ALA A 123 -7.25 -9.08 9.63
N THR A 124 -8.18 -10.01 9.84
CA THR A 124 -8.60 -10.42 11.18
C THR A 124 -7.50 -11.24 11.87
N ALA A 125 -7.63 -11.47 13.18
CA ALA A 125 -6.70 -12.30 13.95
C ALA A 125 -6.72 -13.78 13.51
N ASP A 126 -7.81 -14.24 12.89
CA ASP A 126 -7.98 -15.64 12.48
C ASP A 126 -7.40 -15.93 11.09
N ALA A 127 -7.00 -14.90 10.33
CA ALA A 127 -6.41 -15.11 9.01
C ALA A 127 -5.13 -15.96 9.11
N PRO A 128 -4.93 -16.96 8.25
CA PRO A 128 -3.74 -17.81 8.27
C PRO A 128 -2.50 -17.01 7.88
N LEU A 129 -1.39 -17.27 8.57
CA LEU A 129 -0.13 -16.55 8.34
C LEU A 129 0.89 -17.31 7.50
N HIS A 130 0.58 -18.53 7.08
CA HIS A 130 1.46 -19.35 6.26
C HIS A 130 0.64 -20.20 5.29
N SER A 131 1.22 -20.46 4.12
CA SER A 131 0.74 -21.48 3.21
C SER A 131 1.91 -22.09 2.43
N VAL A 132 1.78 -23.38 2.12
CA VAL A 132 2.63 -24.06 1.15
C VAL A 132 2.35 -23.49 -0.25
N GLY A 133 3.41 -23.41 -1.06
CA GLY A 133 3.41 -22.85 -2.41
C GLY A 133 3.49 -21.32 -2.44
N TYR A 134 3.77 -20.77 -3.63
CA TYR A 134 3.76 -19.32 -3.86
C TYR A 134 2.37 -18.85 -4.30
N GLN A 135 1.73 -18.01 -3.49
CA GLN A 135 0.40 -17.50 -3.78
C GLN A 135 0.15 -16.11 -3.16
N SER A 136 -0.91 -15.42 -3.60
CA SER A 136 -1.43 -14.23 -2.94
C SER A 136 -2.23 -14.65 -1.70
N LEU A 137 -1.55 -14.92 -0.57
CA LEU A 137 -2.18 -15.47 0.64
C LEU A 137 -3.10 -14.45 1.33
N VAL A 138 -2.66 -13.20 1.50
CA VAL A 138 -3.54 -12.13 1.97
C VAL A 138 -4.61 -11.87 0.90
N GLY A 139 -5.88 -11.93 1.28
CA GLY A 139 -7.03 -11.79 0.39
C GLY A 139 -7.55 -13.11 -0.19
N ASN A 140 -6.93 -14.26 0.11
CA ASN A 140 -7.36 -15.55 -0.45
C ASN A 140 -8.64 -16.13 0.17
N ASN A 141 -9.08 -15.57 1.29
CA ASN A 141 -10.27 -15.96 2.03
C ASN A 141 -10.99 -14.72 2.57
N GLU A 142 -12.13 -14.91 3.24
CA GLU A 142 -12.94 -13.84 3.83
C GLU A 142 -12.30 -13.13 5.04
N LEU A 143 -11.18 -13.65 5.56
CA LEU A 143 -10.55 -13.16 6.78
C LEU A 143 -9.54 -12.02 6.53
N SER A 144 -9.24 -11.73 5.27
CA SER A 144 -8.25 -10.74 4.87
C SER A 144 -8.58 -10.02 3.56
N TRP A 145 -8.00 -8.83 3.38
CA TRP A 145 -8.16 -7.96 2.21
C TRP A 145 -6.77 -7.50 1.77
N GLY A 146 -6.40 -7.76 0.52
CA GLY A 146 -5.02 -7.56 0.05
C GLY A 146 -4.91 -6.95 -1.34
N TRP A 147 -3.95 -6.06 -1.54
CA TRP A 147 -3.51 -5.57 -2.83
C TRP A 147 -2.22 -6.26 -3.24
N ASP A 148 -2.28 -7.06 -4.31
CA ASP A 148 -1.11 -7.65 -4.95
C ASP A 148 -0.40 -6.59 -5.80
N LEU A 149 0.77 -6.17 -5.33
CA LEU A 149 1.55 -5.07 -5.88
C LEU A 149 2.08 -5.35 -7.29
N GLY A 150 2.36 -6.63 -7.60
CA GLY A 150 2.90 -7.04 -8.89
C GLY A 150 1.82 -7.22 -9.95
N ARG A 151 0.63 -7.68 -9.54
CA ARG A 151 -0.50 -7.90 -10.46
C ARG A 151 -1.43 -6.69 -10.58
N ASN A 152 -1.26 -5.68 -9.73
CA ASN A 152 -2.19 -4.56 -9.59
C ASN A 152 -3.63 -5.06 -9.39
N LYS A 153 -3.80 -6.06 -8.51
CA LYS A 153 -5.12 -6.66 -8.21
C LYS A 153 -5.43 -6.67 -6.73
N LEU A 154 -6.68 -6.38 -6.42
CA LEU A 154 -7.27 -6.51 -5.10
C LEU A 154 -7.88 -7.89 -4.96
N TYR A 155 -7.57 -8.54 -3.84
CA TYR A 155 -8.08 -9.85 -3.46
C TYR A 155 -8.77 -9.77 -2.11
N HIS A 156 -9.96 -10.33 -2.05
CA HIS A 156 -10.71 -10.65 -0.85
C HIS A 156 -11.59 -11.84 -1.18
N ASP A 157 -11.52 -12.88 -0.35
CA ASP A 157 -12.17 -14.16 -0.61
C ASP A 157 -11.93 -14.66 -2.05
N SER A 158 -10.68 -14.59 -2.52
CA SER A 158 -10.36 -14.86 -3.94
C SER A 158 -10.46 -16.32 -4.37
N ARG A 159 -10.70 -17.24 -3.41
CA ARG A 159 -11.12 -18.61 -3.73
C ARG A 159 -12.51 -18.67 -4.36
N ASN A 160 -13.37 -17.72 -4.02
CA ASN A 160 -14.74 -17.65 -4.52
C ASN A 160 -14.96 -16.44 -5.45
N ASN A 161 -14.06 -15.46 -5.43
CA ASN A 161 -14.19 -14.20 -6.17
C ASN A 161 -12.98 -13.92 -7.07
N ASN A 162 -13.23 -13.24 -8.19
CA ASN A 162 -12.16 -12.76 -9.06
C ASN A 162 -11.48 -11.52 -8.47
N GLY A 163 -10.16 -11.41 -8.67
CA GLY A 163 -9.43 -10.20 -8.29
C GLY A 163 -9.80 -8.99 -9.13
N VAL A 164 -9.90 -7.82 -8.50
CA VAL A 164 -10.29 -6.54 -9.12
C VAL A 164 -9.06 -5.71 -9.43
N THR A 165 -8.93 -5.17 -10.64
CA THR A 165 -7.80 -4.30 -11.02
C THR A 165 -7.77 -3.03 -10.15
N TYR A 166 -6.59 -2.68 -9.65
CA TYR A 166 -6.36 -1.49 -8.84
C TYR A 166 -4.95 -0.91 -9.06
N PRO A 167 -4.82 0.40 -9.37
CA PRO A 167 -5.89 1.42 -9.39
C PRO A 167 -6.95 1.20 -10.46
N ALA A 168 -8.20 1.59 -10.18
CA ALA A 168 -9.36 1.28 -11.04
C ALA A 168 -9.30 1.96 -12.42
N LEU A 169 -8.47 3.00 -12.57
CA LEU A 169 -8.25 3.72 -13.82
C LEU A 169 -7.25 3.02 -14.76
N LEU A 170 -6.57 1.96 -14.30
CA LEU A 170 -5.67 1.20 -15.15
C LEU A 170 -6.44 0.48 -16.25
N LYS A 171 -6.01 0.69 -17.49
CA LYS A 171 -6.53 -0.07 -18.63
C LYS A 171 -5.95 -1.49 -18.66
N PRO A 172 -6.60 -2.43 -19.36
CA PRO A 172 -6.14 -3.83 -19.42
C PRO A 172 -4.71 -4.04 -19.93
N ASP A 173 -4.20 -3.12 -20.74
CA ASP A 173 -2.85 -3.12 -21.33
C ASP A 173 -1.85 -2.26 -20.53
N GLU A 174 -2.28 -1.67 -19.42
CA GLU A 174 -1.47 -0.82 -18.58
C GLU A 174 -1.02 -1.54 -17.30
N THR A 175 0.16 -1.17 -16.82
CA THR A 175 0.72 -1.67 -15.56
C THR A 175 1.11 -0.50 -14.66
N PHE A 176 0.97 -0.69 -13.35
CA PHE A 176 1.31 0.32 -12.36
C PHE A 176 2.44 -0.18 -11.47
N ILE A 177 3.61 0.43 -11.64
CA ILE A 177 4.78 0.10 -10.83
C ILE A 177 4.66 0.84 -9.49
N VAL A 178 4.30 0.08 -8.44
CA VAL A 178 4.30 0.62 -7.08
C VAL A 178 5.76 0.85 -6.63
N PRO A 179 6.16 2.06 -6.21
CA PRO A 179 7.51 2.35 -5.72
C PRO A 179 7.78 1.64 -4.39
N ASP A 180 9.02 1.74 -3.91
CA ASP A 180 9.44 1.08 -2.66
C ASP A 180 8.65 1.57 -1.44
N LYS A 181 8.25 2.85 -1.42
CA LYS A 181 7.49 3.48 -0.33
C LYS A 181 6.09 3.86 -0.77
N PHE A 182 5.10 3.50 0.04
CA PHE A 182 3.72 3.91 -0.16
C PHE A 182 2.95 3.85 1.16
N LEU A 183 1.80 4.53 1.21
CA LEU A 183 0.95 4.55 2.40
C LEU A 183 -0.24 3.62 2.23
N VAL A 184 -0.62 3.01 3.35
CA VAL A 184 -1.88 2.28 3.52
C VAL A 184 -2.78 3.12 4.42
N VAL A 185 -4.03 3.28 4.03
CA VAL A 185 -5.02 4.10 4.72
C VAL A 185 -6.21 3.21 5.08
N LEU A 186 -6.38 2.95 6.37
CA LEU A 186 -7.53 2.22 6.91
C LEU A 186 -8.44 3.20 7.63
N ASP A 187 -9.66 3.38 7.14
CA ASP A 187 -10.71 4.13 7.84
C ASP A 187 -11.72 3.14 8.40
N MET A 188 -11.68 2.88 9.70
CA MET A 188 -12.60 1.97 10.38
C MET A 188 -13.97 2.62 10.64
N ASP A 189 -14.05 3.95 10.60
CA ASP A 189 -15.31 4.68 10.77
C ASP A 189 -16.15 4.56 9.50
N GLU A 190 -15.52 4.69 8.32
CA GLU A 190 -16.13 4.45 7.01
C GLU A 190 -16.06 2.99 6.56
N GLY A 191 -15.23 2.18 7.21
CA GLY A 191 -15.03 0.77 6.89
C GLY A 191 -14.40 0.59 5.51
N THR A 192 -13.35 1.35 5.22
CA THR A 192 -12.66 1.36 3.93
C THR A 192 -11.16 1.17 4.05
N LEU A 193 -10.55 0.57 3.02
CA LEU A 193 -9.10 0.50 2.85
C LEU A 193 -8.73 1.18 1.53
N ALA A 194 -7.67 1.97 1.53
CA ALA A 194 -7.16 2.68 0.38
C ALA A 194 -5.62 2.80 0.44
N PHE A 195 -5.02 3.27 -0.65
CA PHE A 195 -3.57 3.42 -0.77
C PHE A 195 -3.19 4.80 -1.32
N VAL A 196 -2.04 5.32 -0.86
CA VAL A 196 -1.42 6.54 -1.41
C VAL A 196 -0.03 6.21 -1.92
N VAL A 197 0.23 6.52 -3.19
CA VAL A 197 1.52 6.24 -3.85
C VAL A 197 2.06 7.53 -4.46
N ASP A 198 3.31 7.88 -4.14
CA ASP A 198 3.95 9.15 -4.56
C ASP A 198 3.08 10.39 -4.27
N GLY A 199 2.41 10.38 -3.12
CA GLY A 199 1.49 11.43 -2.72
C GLY A 199 0.16 11.40 -3.48
N GLN A 200 -0.11 10.42 -4.33
CA GLN A 200 -1.40 10.31 -5.02
C GLN A 200 -2.34 9.33 -4.33
N TYR A 201 -3.56 9.77 -4.03
CA TYR A 201 -4.62 8.90 -3.53
C TYR A 201 -5.18 8.07 -4.69
N LEU A 202 -5.20 6.75 -4.54
CA LEU A 202 -5.53 5.81 -5.62
C LEU A 202 -6.99 5.36 -5.61
N GLY A 203 -7.83 5.99 -4.76
CA GLY A 203 -9.22 5.60 -4.56
C GLY A 203 -9.40 4.52 -3.49
N ILE A 204 -10.64 4.11 -3.28
CA ILE A 204 -11.00 3.09 -2.29
C ILE A 204 -10.75 1.71 -2.91
N ALA A 205 -9.93 0.90 -2.23
CA ALA A 205 -9.67 -0.48 -2.61
C ALA A 205 -10.77 -1.42 -2.07
N PHE A 206 -11.11 -1.31 -0.78
CA PHE A 206 -12.11 -2.16 -0.15
C PHE A 206 -13.11 -1.37 0.67
N ARG A 207 -14.32 -1.91 0.80
CA ARG A 207 -15.42 -1.41 1.64
C ARG A 207 -15.95 -2.53 2.53
N GLY A 208 -16.83 -2.22 3.48
CA GLY A 208 -17.48 -3.22 4.33
C GLY A 208 -16.61 -3.70 5.51
N LEU A 209 -15.66 -2.88 5.94
CA LEU A 209 -14.72 -3.21 7.02
C LEU A 209 -15.21 -2.79 8.42
N LYS A 210 -16.33 -2.05 8.52
CA LYS A 210 -16.89 -1.59 9.81
C LYS A 210 -17.23 -2.78 10.71
N GLY A 211 -17.12 -2.57 12.03
CA GLY A 211 -17.49 -3.58 13.04
C GLY A 211 -16.48 -4.74 13.19
N ARG A 212 -15.33 -4.66 12.51
CA ARG A 212 -14.27 -5.67 12.59
C ARG A 212 -13.11 -5.14 13.44
N LYS A 213 -12.24 -6.05 13.89
CA LYS A 213 -10.91 -5.73 14.40
C LYS A 213 -9.87 -6.14 13.36
N LEU A 214 -9.19 -5.17 12.76
CA LEU A 214 -8.31 -5.39 11.62
C LEU A 214 -6.86 -5.00 11.92
N HIS A 215 -5.94 -5.90 11.62
CA HIS A 215 -4.51 -5.75 11.78
C HIS A 215 -3.86 -5.48 10.42
N PRO A 216 -2.84 -4.60 10.32
CA PRO A 216 -1.96 -4.56 9.16
C PRO A 216 -1.36 -5.93 8.90
N ILE A 217 -1.27 -6.33 7.63
CA ILE A 217 -0.68 -7.61 7.23
C ILE A 217 -0.02 -7.50 5.87
N VAL A 218 1.01 -8.32 5.64
CA VAL A 218 1.56 -8.59 4.30
C VAL A 218 1.73 -10.10 4.11
N SER A 219 1.70 -10.58 2.87
CA SER A 219 2.21 -11.92 2.50
C SER A 219 3.36 -11.79 1.50
N ALA A 220 4.48 -12.44 1.81
CA ALA A 220 5.71 -12.40 1.02
C ALA A 220 6.19 -13.81 0.65
N VAL A 221 6.83 -13.92 -0.52
CA VAL A 221 7.42 -15.16 -1.05
C VAL A 221 8.92 -15.06 -1.33
N TRP A 222 9.48 -13.85 -1.31
CA TRP A 222 10.87 -13.61 -1.67
C TRP A 222 11.81 -13.98 -0.52
N GLY A 223 12.88 -14.72 -0.80
CA GLY A 223 13.88 -15.05 0.21
C GLY A 223 14.70 -13.81 0.58
N HIS A 224 14.95 -13.61 1.87
CA HIS A 224 15.68 -12.45 2.39
C HIS A 224 15.02 -11.10 2.15
N CYS A 225 13.71 -11.05 1.84
CA CYS A 225 13.03 -9.77 1.79
C CYS A 225 12.96 -9.15 3.19
N GLU A 226 13.16 -7.84 3.24
CA GLU A 226 12.97 -7.03 4.43
C GLU A 226 11.87 -6.01 4.18
N ILE A 227 10.89 -5.96 5.08
CA ILE A 227 9.71 -5.10 4.93
C ILE A 227 9.51 -4.31 6.21
N THR A 228 9.59 -2.98 6.07
CA THR A 228 9.44 -2.04 7.18
C THR A 228 8.01 -1.49 7.20
N MET A 229 7.40 -1.44 8.38
CA MET A 229 6.14 -0.74 8.61
C MET A 229 6.34 0.40 9.61
N LYS A 230 6.01 1.61 9.18
CA LYS A 230 6.10 2.82 10.00
C LYS A 230 4.72 3.45 10.15
N TYR A 231 4.18 3.39 11.36
CA TYR A 231 2.92 4.07 11.66
C TYR A 231 3.09 5.59 11.54
N ILE A 232 2.21 6.24 10.77
CA ILE A 232 2.25 7.68 10.53
C ILE A 232 1.41 8.41 11.55
N GLY A 233 0.21 7.91 11.83
CA GLY A 233 -0.72 8.52 12.78
C GLY A 233 -2.12 7.96 12.65
N GLY A 234 -2.99 8.41 13.54
CA GLY A 234 -4.40 8.10 13.51
C GLY A 234 -5.26 9.29 13.89
N LEU A 235 -6.54 9.23 13.50
CA LEU A 235 -7.58 10.18 13.84
C LEU A 235 -8.74 9.41 14.46
N ASP A 236 -9.17 9.83 15.64
CA ASP A 236 -10.40 9.34 16.24
C ASP A 236 -11.63 9.73 15.38
N PRO A 237 -12.77 9.02 15.54
CA PRO A 237 -14.04 9.33 14.87
C PRO A 237 -14.63 10.69 15.22
N GLU A 238 -14.10 11.36 16.26
CA GLU A 238 -14.63 12.63 16.72
C GLU A 238 -14.39 13.77 15.72
N PRO A 239 -15.29 14.77 15.68
CA PRO A 239 -15.07 15.97 14.88
C PRO A 239 -13.73 16.61 15.23
N LEU A 240 -12.96 16.95 14.20
CA LEU A 240 -11.70 17.65 14.40
C LEU A 240 -11.95 19.01 15.06
N PRO A 241 -11.12 19.44 16.03
CA PRO A 241 -11.23 20.77 16.61
C PRO A 241 -11.19 21.86 15.54
N LEU A 242 -12.04 22.89 15.68
CA LEU A 242 -12.08 24.01 14.72
C LEU A 242 -10.70 24.63 14.52
N MET A 243 -9.89 24.71 15.57
CA MET A 243 -8.51 25.20 15.49
C MET A 243 -7.67 24.41 14.48
N ASP A 244 -7.75 23.08 14.48
CA ASP A 244 -6.97 22.22 13.58
C ASP A 244 -7.46 22.32 12.13
N LEU A 245 -8.78 22.46 11.94
CA LEU A 245 -9.37 22.76 10.63
C LEU A 245 -8.88 24.12 10.10
N CYS A 246 -8.88 25.16 10.93
CA CYS A 246 -8.37 26.49 10.58
C CYS A 246 -6.87 26.46 10.27
N ARG A 247 -6.06 25.79 11.12
CA ARG A 247 -4.62 25.58 10.91
C ARG A 247 -4.36 24.99 9.53
N ARG A 248 -5.09 23.95 9.16
CA ARG A 248 -4.98 23.29 7.86
C ARG A 248 -5.27 24.24 6.72
N VAL A 249 -6.43 24.91 6.74
CA VAL A 249 -6.83 25.81 5.65
C VAL A 249 -5.79 26.92 5.45
N ILE A 250 -5.25 27.48 6.54
CA ILE A 250 -4.17 28.47 6.49
C ILE A 250 -2.91 27.88 5.84
N ARG A 251 -2.43 26.73 6.31
CA ARG A 251 -1.23 26.07 5.76
C ARG A 251 -1.38 25.73 4.27
N GLN A 252 -2.55 25.25 3.85
CA GLN A 252 -2.85 24.95 2.45
C GLN A 252 -2.81 26.21 1.57
N ARG A 253 -3.35 27.34 2.05
CA ARG A 253 -3.33 28.61 1.32
C ARG A 253 -1.93 29.22 1.23
N ILE A 254 -1.10 29.05 2.25
CA ILE A 254 0.30 29.51 2.25
C ILE A 254 1.17 28.66 1.30
N GLY A 255 0.89 27.35 1.25
CA GLY A 255 1.62 26.36 0.48
C GLY A 255 2.77 25.72 1.27
N LYS A 256 3.13 24.48 0.93
CA LYS A 256 4.17 23.72 1.64
C LYS A 256 5.58 24.28 1.41
N HIS A 257 5.85 24.86 0.24
CA HIS A 257 7.14 25.48 -0.07
C HIS A 257 7.26 26.83 0.65
N ARG A 258 8.32 26.98 1.46
CA ARG A 258 8.60 28.20 2.26
C ARG A 258 7.53 28.51 3.30
N LEU A 259 6.85 27.48 3.82
CA LEU A 259 5.81 27.62 4.82
C LEU A 259 6.29 28.40 6.06
N GLU A 260 7.51 28.11 6.52
CA GLU A 260 8.10 28.78 7.67
C GLU A 260 8.38 30.27 7.42
N ASP A 261 9.08 30.60 6.34
CA ASP A 261 9.35 31.99 5.94
C ASP A 261 8.05 32.80 5.87
N LYS A 262 7.07 32.27 5.14
CA LYS A 262 5.79 32.96 4.92
C LYS A 262 4.99 33.13 6.21
N ILE A 263 4.98 32.13 7.12
CA ILE A 263 4.33 32.28 8.42
C ILE A 263 5.04 33.35 9.27
N ASN A 264 6.36 33.43 9.19
CA ASN A 264 7.14 34.43 9.91
C ASN A 264 6.90 35.85 9.38
N GLU A 265 6.62 36.02 8.09
CA GLU A 265 6.23 37.29 7.45
C GLU A 265 4.82 37.77 7.84
N LEU A 266 3.95 36.89 8.35
CA LEU A 266 2.61 37.28 8.78
C LEU A 266 2.68 38.12 10.07
N ASN A 267 1.84 39.15 10.14
CA ASN A 267 1.62 39.97 11.35
C ASN A 267 0.74 39.23 12.38
N LEU A 268 1.18 38.03 12.79
CA LEU A 268 0.50 37.20 13.78
C LEU A 268 1.29 37.14 15.09
N PRO A 269 0.61 37.00 16.24
CA PRO A 269 1.27 36.71 17.52
C PRO A 269 2.16 35.47 17.45
N GLN A 270 3.26 35.46 18.21
CA GLN A 270 4.22 34.35 18.20
C GLN A 270 3.56 33.00 18.54
N THR A 271 2.60 32.99 19.46
CA THR A 271 1.82 31.80 19.81
C THR A 271 1.07 31.22 18.62
N MET A 272 0.48 32.07 17.77
CA MET A 272 -0.18 31.62 16.53
C MET A 272 0.82 31.11 15.49
N LYS A 273 2.00 31.73 15.37
CA LYS A 273 3.07 31.25 14.46
C LYS A 273 3.56 29.87 14.89
N THR A 274 3.85 29.70 16.18
CA THR A 274 4.21 28.41 16.79
C THR A 274 3.12 27.37 16.54
N TYR A 275 1.86 27.75 16.72
CA TYR A 275 0.71 26.89 16.45
C TYR A 275 0.64 26.47 14.99
N LEU A 276 0.73 27.40 14.05
CA LEU A 276 0.69 27.09 12.62
C LEU A 276 1.87 26.21 12.16
N LEU A 277 3.00 26.24 12.87
CA LEU A 277 4.20 25.47 12.57
C LEU A 277 4.28 24.10 13.28
N TYR A 278 3.27 23.73 14.07
CA TYR A 278 3.33 22.56 14.97
C TYR A 278 4.53 22.58 15.92
N ARG A 279 4.90 23.77 16.40
CA ARG A 279 5.98 23.96 17.37
C ARG A 279 5.47 24.06 18.81
N ASP A 280 4.16 23.92 19.00
CA ASP A 280 3.56 23.87 20.33
C ASP A 280 4.06 22.60 20.98
N ARG A 281 4.85 22.73 22.06
CA ARG A 281 5.23 21.57 22.88
C ARG A 281 3.94 20.92 23.38
N ARG A 282 3.67 19.69 22.94
CA ARG A 282 2.84 18.75 23.67
C ARG A 282 3.75 17.93 24.57
#